data_AF-A0A291N5Z2-F1
#
_entry.id   AF-A0A291N5Z2-F1
#
_cell.length_a   1.000
_cell.length_b   1.000
_cell.length_c   1.000
_cell.angle_alpha   90.00
_cell.angle_beta   90.00
_cell.angle_gamma   90.00
#
_symmetry.space_group_name_H-M   'P 1'
#
loop_
_entity.id
_entity.type
_entity.pdbx_description
1 polymer ?
#
loop_
_entity_poly.entity_id
_entity_poly.type
_entity_poly.pdbx_seq_one_letter_code
_entity_poly.pdbx_strand_id
1 'polypeptide(L)'
;MRKIIILGLLAATAVPSVASAQSYGEARRSEQRLREDQRDLRAAQRYGDRRDVREARRDVRDSRQEAREDWQDYRRSHRDVYRAGNWNAPFRYSRWNAGAQLRPAYYSSRYYIADPYRYRLPRPAANQRWVRHYNDVMLVNVRTGRVMTVHRGFFW
;
A
#
# COMPACT_ATOMS: atom_id res chain seq x y z
N MET A 1 -8.35 66.17 -2.20
CA MET A 1 -6.97 65.68 -2.08
C MET A 1 -6.85 64.82 -0.84
N ARG A 2 -6.49 63.53 -0.99
CA ARG A 2 -5.74 62.73 -0.02
C ARG A 2 -5.30 61.44 -0.70
N LYS A 3 -3.98 61.35 -0.90
CA LYS A 3 -3.24 60.16 -1.32
C LYS A 3 -3.09 59.27 -0.10
N ILE A 4 -3.30 57.96 -0.26
CA ILE A 4 -2.64 56.94 0.56
C ILE A 4 -2.06 55.91 -0.42
N ILE A 5 -0.74 55.83 -0.37
CA ILE A 5 0.12 54.88 -1.08
C ILE A 5 0.45 53.77 -0.05
N ILE A 6 0.91 52.62 -0.57
CA ILE A 6 1.70 51.56 0.11
C ILE A 6 0.77 50.53 0.81
N LEU A 7 0.79 49.22 0.50
CA LEU A 7 1.93 48.31 0.50
C LEU A 7 1.79 47.19 -0.53
N GLY A 8 2.92 46.85 -1.14
CA GLY A 8 3.09 45.80 -2.12
C GLY A 8 2.87 44.41 -1.53
N LEU A 9 2.10 43.65 -2.31
CA LEU A 9 2.02 42.20 -2.31
C LEU A 9 3.40 41.64 -2.67
N LEU A 10 4.05 40.92 -1.74
CA LEU A 10 5.01 39.82 -2.00
C LEU A 10 5.59 39.33 -0.68
N ALA A 11 4.93 38.34 -0.09
CA ALA A 11 5.55 37.44 0.89
C ALA A 11 5.43 36.02 0.36
N ALA A 12 6.38 35.64 -0.50
CA ALA A 12 6.64 34.25 -0.84
C ALA A 12 7.19 33.57 0.43
N THR A 13 6.29 33.13 1.31
CA THR A 13 6.64 32.28 2.44
C THR A 13 6.34 30.84 2.04
N ALA A 14 7.37 30.01 2.11
CA ALA A 14 7.38 28.62 1.68
C ALA A 14 6.14 27.88 2.17
N VAL A 15 5.30 27.41 1.23
CA VAL A 15 4.22 26.49 1.55
C VAL A 15 4.85 25.17 1.98
N PRO A 16 4.66 24.71 3.22
CA PRO A 16 5.00 23.33 3.58
C PRO A 16 4.04 22.42 2.82
N SER A 17 4.52 21.80 1.74
CA SER A 17 4.13 20.47 1.25
C SER A 17 2.65 20.06 1.44
N VAL A 18 1.72 20.76 0.80
CA VAL A 18 0.30 20.31 0.72
C VAL A 18 0.14 19.03 -0.14
N ALA A 19 1.15 18.67 -0.93
CA ALA A 19 1.15 17.48 -1.79
C ALA A 19 1.05 16.15 -1.02
N SER A 20 1.58 16.08 0.20
CA SER A 20 1.64 14.83 0.99
C SER A 20 0.27 14.35 1.45
N ALA A 21 -0.65 15.28 1.74
CA ALA A 21 -2.02 14.96 2.16
C ALA A 21 -2.88 14.49 0.98
N GLN A 22 -2.65 15.04 -0.22
CA GLN A 22 -3.31 14.61 -1.45
C GLN A 22 -2.88 13.18 -1.82
N SER A 23 -1.57 12.95 -1.91
CA SER A 23 -1.00 11.61 -2.16
C SER A 23 -1.43 10.59 -1.09
N TYR A 24 -1.60 11.04 0.17
CA TYR A 24 -2.06 10.13 1.22
C TYR A 24 -3.48 9.61 0.97
N GLY A 25 -4.39 10.50 0.59
CA GLY A 25 -5.77 10.15 0.28
C GLY A 25 -5.89 9.33 -1.00
N GLU A 26 -5.11 9.69 -2.03
CA GLU A 26 -5.14 9.07 -3.37
C GLU A 26 -4.80 7.58 -3.32
N ALA A 27 -3.64 7.22 -2.77
CA ALA A 27 -3.23 5.81 -2.67
C ALA A 27 -4.22 4.92 -1.90
N ARG A 28 -4.92 5.48 -0.91
CA ARG A 28 -5.96 4.75 -0.17
C ARG A 28 -7.24 4.61 -0.98
N ARG A 29 -7.61 5.63 -1.74
CA ARG A 29 -8.80 5.62 -2.60
C ARG A 29 -8.61 4.66 -3.78
N SER A 30 -7.47 4.67 -4.45
CA SER A 30 -7.18 3.75 -5.56
C SER A 30 -7.15 2.29 -5.11
N GLU A 31 -6.58 1.99 -3.93
CA GLU A 31 -6.70 0.68 -3.30
C GLU A 31 -8.15 0.25 -3.01
N GLN A 32 -9.00 1.20 -2.61
CA GLN A 32 -10.42 0.93 -2.37
C GLN A 32 -11.16 0.64 -3.69
N ARG A 33 -10.93 1.45 -4.73
CA ARG A 33 -11.48 1.24 -6.08
C ARG A 33 -11.09 -0.11 -6.65
N LEU A 34 -9.81 -0.48 -6.57
CA LEU A 34 -9.33 -1.79 -7.02
C LEU A 34 -10.08 -2.96 -6.35
N ARG A 35 -10.47 -2.83 -5.07
CA ARG A 35 -11.26 -3.87 -4.39
C ARG A 35 -12.71 -3.91 -4.84
N GLU A 36 -13.28 -2.75 -5.17
CA GLU A 36 -14.62 -2.61 -5.70
C GLU A 36 -14.70 -3.27 -7.07
N ASP A 37 -13.83 -2.90 -8.00
CA ASP A 37 -13.78 -3.49 -9.35
C ASP A 37 -13.53 -5.00 -9.30
N GLN A 38 -12.74 -5.49 -8.33
CA GLN A 38 -12.56 -6.92 -8.12
C GLN A 38 -13.83 -7.63 -7.67
N ARG A 39 -14.70 -6.96 -6.91
CA ARG A 39 -16.02 -7.50 -6.53
C ARG A 39 -16.94 -7.48 -7.73
N ASP A 40 -16.94 -6.40 -8.51
CA ASP A 40 -17.77 -6.26 -9.70
C ASP A 40 -17.40 -7.28 -10.77
N LEU A 41 -16.09 -7.53 -10.96
CA LEU A 41 -15.62 -8.61 -11.81
C LEU A 41 -16.14 -9.98 -11.35
N ARG A 42 -16.17 -10.25 -10.04
CA ARG A 42 -16.73 -11.52 -9.53
C ARG A 42 -18.24 -11.60 -9.72
N ALA A 43 -18.95 -10.48 -9.56
CA ALA A 43 -20.39 -10.40 -9.81
C ALA A 43 -20.70 -10.63 -11.29
N ALA A 44 -20.01 -9.93 -12.19
CA ALA A 44 -20.10 -10.11 -13.64
C ALA A 44 -19.79 -11.56 -14.05
N GLN A 45 -18.78 -12.20 -13.46
CA GLN A 45 -18.47 -13.61 -13.71
C GLN A 45 -19.59 -14.57 -13.28
N ARG A 46 -20.41 -14.19 -12.30
CA ARG A 46 -21.49 -15.04 -11.76
C ARG A 46 -22.83 -14.79 -12.44
N TYR A 47 -23.14 -13.54 -12.78
CA TYR A 47 -24.48 -13.12 -13.20
C TYR A 47 -24.51 -12.35 -14.53
N GLY A 48 -23.36 -11.88 -15.02
CA GLY A 48 -23.26 -11.04 -16.21
C GLY A 48 -23.00 -11.82 -17.49
N ASP A 49 -22.94 -11.10 -18.61
CA ASP A 49 -22.63 -11.66 -19.91
C ASP A 49 -21.12 -11.58 -20.26
N ARG A 50 -20.76 -12.02 -21.47
CA ARG A 50 -19.37 -12.01 -21.94
C ARG A 50 -18.79 -10.60 -22.06
N ARG A 51 -19.62 -9.60 -22.37
CA ARG A 51 -19.22 -8.20 -22.51
C ARG A 51 -18.99 -7.60 -21.12
N ASP A 52 -19.88 -7.82 -20.16
CA ASP A 52 -19.76 -7.33 -18.78
C ASP A 52 -18.46 -7.84 -18.14
N VAL A 53 -18.16 -9.14 -18.29
CA VAL A 53 -16.93 -9.73 -17.77
C VAL A 53 -15.68 -9.12 -18.43
N ARG A 54 -15.75 -8.77 -19.71
CA ARG A 54 -14.62 -8.14 -20.42
C ARG A 54 -14.37 -6.73 -19.93
N GLU A 55 -15.43 -5.96 -19.71
CA GLU A 55 -15.38 -4.60 -19.19
C GLU A 55 -14.84 -4.57 -17.77
N ALA A 56 -15.42 -5.36 -16.85
CA ALA A 56 -14.94 -5.43 -15.48
C ALA A 56 -13.47 -5.94 -15.38
N ARG A 57 -13.01 -6.77 -16.32
CA ARG A 57 -11.58 -7.17 -16.39
C ARG A 57 -10.68 -6.00 -16.78
N ARG A 58 -11.15 -5.09 -17.63
CA ARG A 58 -10.42 -3.88 -18.02
C ARG A 58 -10.36 -2.93 -16.83
N ASP A 59 -11.48 -2.68 -16.16
CA ASP A 59 -11.53 -1.78 -14.99
C ASP A 59 -10.59 -2.25 -13.88
N VAL A 60 -10.62 -3.55 -13.55
CA VAL A 60 -9.67 -4.14 -12.59
C VAL A 60 -8.21 -3.96 -13.01
N ARG A 61 -7.91 -4.00 -14.30
CA ARG A 61 -6.54 -3.79 -14.80
C ARG A 61 -6.12 -2.34 -14.62
N ASP A 62 -6.99 -1.41 -14.98
CA ASP A 62 -6.71 0.02 -14.97
C ASP A 62 -6.59 0.52 -13.52
N SER A 63 -7.53 0.16 -12.65
CA SER A 63 -7.45 0.46 -11.21
C SER A 63 -6.26 -0.21 -10.52
N ARG A 64 -5.81 -1.38 -11.00
CA ARG A 64 -4.59 -2.00 -10.49
C ARG A 64 -3.36 -1.18 -10.86
N GLN A 65 -3.32 -0.62 -12.06
CA GLN A 65 -2.23 0.24 -12.51
C GLN A 65 -2.22 1.54 -11.70
N GLU A 66 -3.37 2.21 -11.58
CA GLU A 66 -3.52 3.46 -10.78
C GLU A 66 -3.09 3.25 -9.33
N ALA A 67 -3.61 2.20 -8.66
CA ALA A 67 -3.23 1.90 -7.27
C ALA A 67 -1.73 1.63 -7.10
N ARG A 68 -1.11 1.01 -8.12
CA ARG A 68 0.32 0.72 -8.11
C ARG A 68 1.16 1.99 -8.31
N GLU A 69 0.72 2.93 -9.14
CA GLU A 69 1.38 4.21 -9.38
C GLU A 69 1.30 5.10 -8.15
N ASP A 70 0.09 5.29 -7.62
CA ASP A 70 -0.14 6.07 -6.40
C ASP A 70 0.68 5.55 -5.22
N TRP A 71 0.73 4.22 -5.07
CA TRP A 71 1.49 3.61 -3.98
C TRP A 71 3.00 3.80 -4.16
N GLN A 72 3.51 3.76 -5.39
CA GLN A 72 4.92 4.06 -5.68
C GLN A 72 5.25 5.52 -5.38
N ASP A 73 4.40 6.45 -5.77
CA ASP A 73 4.61 7.88 -5.55
C ASP A 73 4.49 8.24 -4.07
N TYR A 74 3.57 7.61 -3.36
CA TYR A 74 3.51 7.69 -1.90
C TYR A 74 4.82 7.18 -1.25
N ARG A 75 5.35 6.03 -1.69
CA ARG A 75 6.62 5.48 -1.18
C ARG A 75 7.81 6.39 -1.46
N ARG A 76 7.84 7.05 -2.62
CA ARG A 76 8.91 7.97 -3.01
C ARG A 76 8.85 9.25 -2.17
N SER A 77 7.67 9.83 -2.00
CA SER A 77 7.45 11.06 -1.23
C SER A 77 7.60 10.86 0.29
N HIS A 78 7.33 9.66 0.80
CA HIS A 78 7.40 9.34 2.24
C HIS A 78 8.56 8.37 2.54
N ARG A 79 9.73 8.61 1.95
CA ARG A 79 10.86 7.67 2.02
C ARG A 79 11.30 7.38 3.45
N ASP A 80 11.20 8.35 4.35
CA ASP A 80 11.46 8.24 5.78
C ASP A 80 10.59 7.17 6.46
N VAL A 81 9.31 7.07 6.09
CA VAL A 81 8.39 6.05 6.63
C VAL A 81 8.86 4.64 6.27
N TYR A 82 9.39 4.45 5.06
CA TYR A 82 9.85 3.16 4.55
C TYR A 82 11.30 2.82 4.93
N ARG A 83 12.02 3.72 5.62
CA ARG A 83 13.29 3.42 6.27
C ARG A 83 13.03 2.73 7.60
N ALA A 84 12.79 1.42 7.55
CA ALA A 84 12.40 0.66 8.74
C ALA A 84 13.58 0.33 9.68
N GLY A 85 14.72 1.00 9.54
CA GLY A 85 15.91 0.80 10.36
C GLY A 85 16.49 -0.61 10.27
N ASN A 86 17.42 -0.93 11.18
CA ASN A 86 18.13 -2.20 11.17
C ASN A 86 17.19 -3.37 11.43
N TRP A 87 17.11 -4.27 10.46
CA TRP A 87 16.45 -5.56 10.62
C TRP A 87 17.38 -6.53 11.37
N ASN A 88 16.85 -7.20 12.39
CA ASN A 88 17.57 -8.24 13.12
C ASN A 88 16.69 -9.49 13.30
N ALA A 89 17.20 -10.63 12.89
CA ALA A 89 16.55 -11.92 13.06
C ALA A 89 17.59 -13.05 13.19
N PRO A 90 17.31 -14.12 13.95
CA PRO A 90 18.21 -15.26 14.11
C PRO A 90 18.11 -16.25 12.93
N PHE A 91 17.84 -15.74 11.72
CA PHE A 91 17.73 -16.52 10.49
C PHE A 91 18.18 -15.65 9.32
N ARG A 92 18.64 -16.31 8.26
CA ARG A 92 19.11 -15.64 7.03
C ARG A 92 17.92 -15.21 6.15
N TYR A 93 18.21 -14.30 5.22
CA TYR A 93 17.26 -13.93 4.18
C TYR A 93 16.84 -15.17 3.38
N SER A 94 15.57 -15.21 3.03
CA SER A 94 14.97 -16.28 2.23
C SER A 94 13.89 -15.67 1.37
N ARG A 95 13.92 -15.99 0.08
CA ARG A 95 12.99 -15.42 -0.89
C ARG A 95 11.71 -16.24 -0.94
N TRP A 96 10.70 -15.83 -0.16
CA TRP A 96 9.39 -16.49 -0.14
C TRP A 96 8.47 -15.97 -1.24
N ASN A 97 7.64 -16.84 -1.81
CA ASN A 97 6.59 -16.47 -2.75
C ASN A 97 5.21 -16.63 -2.09
N ALA A 98 4.18 -16.01 -2.67
CA ALA A 98 2.80 -16.28 -2.28
C ALA A 98 2.49 -17.78 -2.42
N GLY A 99 1.76 -18.33 -1.45
CA GLY A 99 1.47 -19.76 -1.31
C GLY A 99 2.49 -20.55 -0.51
N ALA A 100 3.68 -20.02 -0.23
CA ALA A 100 4.70 -20.72 0.55
C ALA A 100 4.24 -20.96 2.00
N GLN A 101 4.76 -22.04 2.59
CA GLN A 101 4.48 -22.44 3.97
C GLN A 101 5.67 -22.08 4.86
N LEU A 102 5.48 -21.13 5.78
CA LEU A 102 6.53 -20.68 6.68
C LEU A 102 6.56 -21.52 7.96
N ARG A 103 7.76 -21.62 8.54
CA ARG A 103 7.94 -22.06 9.93
C ARG A 103 7.61 -20.90 10.88
N PRO A 104 7.06 -21.15 12.08
CA PRO A 104 6.68 -20.11 13.05
C PRO A 104 7.76 -19.05 13.33
N ALA A 105 9.03 -19.45 13.31
CA ALA A 105 10.16 -18.54 13.50
C ALA A 105 10.17 -17.34 12.53
N TYR A 106 9.68 -17.49 11.29
CA TYR A 106 9.70 -16.43 10.28
C TYR A 106 8.56 -15.42 10.41
N TYR A 107 7.56 -15.70 11.24
CA TYR A 107 6.39 -14.84 11.43
C TYR A 107 5.98 -14.69 12.90
N SER A 108 6.96 -14.73 13.81
CA SER A 108 6.69 -14.39 15.21
C SER A 108 6.16 -12.96 15.34
N SER A 109 5.44 -12.68 16.43
CA SER A 109 4.77 -11.40 16.66
C SER A 109 5.70 -10.18 16.60
N ARG A 110 6.98 -10.36 16.93
CA ARG A 110 7.99 -9.30 16.85
C ARG A 110 8.25 -8.77 15.44
N TYR A 111 7.85 -9.54 14.42
CA TYR A 111 7.98 -9.16 13.01
C TYR A 111 6.69 -8.59 12.45
N TYR A 112 5.62 -8.50 13.24
CA TYR A 112 4.36 -7.92 12.79
C TYR A 112 4.50 -6.42 12.57
N ILE A 113 3.92 -5.97 11.46
CA ILE A 113 3.71 -4.55 11.22
C ILE A 113 2.52 -4.11 12.11
N ALA A 114 2.84 -3.35 13.16
CA ALA A 114 1.85 -2.89 14.13
C ALA A 114 0.80 -1.95 13.50
N ASP A 115 1.23 -1.05 12.62
CA ASP A 115 0.35 -0.16 11.87
C ASP A 115 0.51 -0.36 10.35
N PRO A 116 -0.32 -1.23 9.74
CA PRO A 116 -0.31 -1.44 8.29
C PRO A 116 -0.68 -0.17 7.51
N TYR A 117 -1.53 0.70 8.07
CA TYR A 117 -2.07 1.86 7.37
C TYR A 117 -1.02 2.94 7.18
N ARG A 118 -0.02 3.03 8.06
CA ARG A 118 1.16 3.88 7.86
C ARG A 118 1.91 3.56 6.56
N TYR A 119 1.89 2.30 6.15
CA TYR A 119 2.55 1.80 4.94
C TYR A 119 1.60 1.53 3.76
N ARG A 120 0.33 1.90 3.94
CA ARG A 120 -0.76 1.74 2.96
C ARG A 120 -1.04 0.30 2.60
N LEU A 121 -0.69 -0.57 3.54
CA LEU A 121 -1.05 -1.96 3.45
C LEU A 121 -2.54 -2.11 3.76
N PRO A 122 -3.26 -2.94 2.98
CA PRO A 122 -4.62 -3.35 3.29
C PRO A 122 -4.78 -3.81 4.74
N ARG A 123 -5.96 -3.56 5.32
CA ARG A 123 -6.32 -4.20 6.59
C ARG A 123 -6.21 -5.72 6.43
N PRO A 124 -5.40 -6.41 7.25
CA PRO A 124 -5.30 -7.86 7.17
C PRO A 124 -6.63 -8.51 7.60
N ALA A 125 -6.99 -9.62 6.99
CA ALA A 125 -8.17 -10.38 7.39
C ALA A 125 -7.97 -11.04 8.77
N ALA A 126 -9.01 -11.71 9.27
CA ALA A 126 -8.91 -12.53 10.47
C ALA A 126 -7.77 -13.55 10.33
N ASN A 127 -7.00 -13.74 11.41
CA ASN A 127 -5.81 -14.60 11.45
C ASN A 127 -4.72 -14.25 10.43
N GLN A 128 -4.73 -13.07 9.83
CA GLN A 128 -3.64 -12.59 8.98
C GLN A 128 -2.87 -11.47 9.66
N ARG A 129 -1.57 -11.41 9.40
CA ARG A 129 -0.72 -10.31 9.84
C ARG A 129 0.24 -9.94 8.71
N TRP A 130 0.50 -8.65 8.58
CA TRP A 130 1.63 -8.18 7.79
C TRP A 130 2.90 -8.41 8.61
N VAL A 131 3.87 -9.08 8.01
CA VAL A 131 5.10 -9.53 8.63
C VAL A 131 6.25 -8.95 7.82
N ARG A 132 7.14 -8.20 8.47
CA ARG A 132 8.39 -7.78 7.85
C ARG A 132 9.33 -8.96 7.75
N HIS A 133 10.07 -9.03 6.66
CA HIS A 133 11.17 -9.98 6.49
C HIS A 133 12.28 -9.28 5.72
N TYR A 134 13.29 -8.80 6.45
CA TYR A 134 14.32 -7.91 5.89
C TYR A 134 13.69 -6.67 5.23
N ASN A 135 13.93 -6.50 3.94
CA ASN A 135 13.40 -5.42 3.13
C ASN A 135 12.07 -5.79 2.47
N ASP A 136 11.57 -7.01 2.67
CA ASP A 136 10.28 -7.45 2.14
C ASP A 136 9.20 -7.34 3.21
N VAL A 137 7.94 -7.24 2.78
CA VAL A 137 6.77 -7.39 3.66
C VAL A 137 5.85 -8.46 3.09
N MET A 138 5.32 -9.30 3.96
CA MET A 138 4.52 -10.46 3.60
C MET A 138 3.20 -10.44 4.37
N LEU A 139 2.11 -10.77 3.71
CA LEU A 139 0.85 -11.06 4.40
C LEU A 139 0.85 -12.55 4.73
N VAL A 140 0.83 -12.91 6.01
CA VAL A 140 0.90 -14.29 6.47
C VAL A 140 -0.37 -14.65 7.23
N ASN A 141 -0.97 -15.79 6.92
CA ASN A 141 -1.99 -16.39 7.77
C ASN A 141 -1.29 -17.03 8.98
N VAL A 142 -1.39 -16.42 10.15
CA VAL A 142 -0.60 -16.79 11.33
C VAL A 142 -1.07 -18.10 11.98
N ARG A 143 -2.30 -18.54 11.68
CA ARG A 143 -2.82 -19.85 12.13
C ARG A 143 -2.15 -20.99 11.38
N THR A 144 -1.89 -20.79 10.08
CA THR A 144 -1.38 -21.85 9.20
C THR A 144 0.09 -21.68 8.87
N GLY A 145 0.64 -20.47 8.88
CA GLY A 145 1.97 -20.12 8.37
C GLY A 145 2.02 -19.86 6.85
N ARG A 146 0.86 -19.88 6.17
CA ARG A 146 0.80 -19.68 4.71
C ARG A 146 1.00 -18.22 4.32
N VAL A 147 1.89 -17.97 3.37
CA VAL A 147 2.09 -16.65 2.75
C VAL A 147 0.95 -16.39 1.76
N MET A 148 0.23 -15.29 1.95
CA MET A 148 -0.87 -14.87 1.09
C MET A 148 -0.39 -13.92 -0.01
N THR A 149 0.44 -12.94 0.35
CA THR A 149 0.96 -11.90 -0.55
C THR A 149 2.38 -11.53 -0.14
N VAL A 150 3.21 -11.13 -1.11
CA VAL A 150 4.59 -10.65 -0.86
C VAL A 150 4.81 -9.36 -1.63
N HIS A 151 5.30 -8.32 -0.97
CA HIS A 151 5.85 -7.12 -1.60
C HIS A 151 7.35 -7.08 -1.34
N ARG A 152 8.13 -7.10 -2.44
CA ARG A 152 9.59 -7.15 -2.39
C ARG A 152 10.19 -5.76 -2.36
N GLY A 153 11.33 -5.59 -1.67
CA GLY A 153 12.00 -4.29 -1.59
C GLY A 153 11.08 -3.19 -1.04
N PHE A 154 10.17 -3.59 -0.15
CA PHE A 154 9.18 -2.74 0.48
C PHE A 154 9.80 -1.74 1.45
N PHE A 155 10.91 -2.10 2.09
CA PHE A 155 11.69 -1.20 2.93
C PHE A 155 13.01 -0.84 2.23
N TRP A 156 13.52 0.35 2.53
CA TRP A 156 14.80 0.88 2.02
C TRP A 156 15.90 0.72 3.05
#